data_AF-A0A3A4PGM6-F1
#
_entry.id   AF-A0A3A4PGM6-F1
#
_cell.length_a   1.000
_cell.length_b   1.000
_cell.length_c   1.000
_cell.angle_alpha   90.00
_cell.angle_beta   90.00
_cell.angle_gamma   90.00
#
_symmetry.space_group_name_H-M   'P 1'
#
loop_
_entity.id
_entity.type
_entity.pdbx_description
1 polymer ?
#
loop_
_entity_poly.entity_id
_entity_poly.type
_entity_poly.pdbx_seq_one_letter_code
_entity_poly.pdbx_strand_id
1 'polypeptide(L)'
;MYRYLILSASAAALCLPALTAVAQPEPSDPVCSNGGEGKPEICVRFDNREDPPAVGTDFRFDFDDPDNPGIEFIRGSDGQISREWRIWSWDDIENQTPKNIGTLIGNNSWNFDIKIAQPDDDPGADDLNEVLLGSGQIGDHWSKVEAGSITGDLPDGATFSLHRYNDSGGYANFTINGNLGQGVEIVLGQGQGFTVKGDAAHVNDYITVDIEDGIHDGNFTIEGTVIRTIVNVYGSITNGAFQIGEAPDQLFLTVNEMGASGALNFGVQLVTYEEETQTADIRIKSDLPSTASINAPAYRLFGTITFEDDANPPNRKDVYGNITLETFGGAIEARNLSGTIDIARSFEPYQLGPGLQLTGSMSGRLNVNSSEGNYVYYADVDIDGDLTSDGEIRIYAGTNGEFDDEASINIDGDLAGTVFVGGDFAGDVSVGDDFTTNGEFSVGSETTPADVVDGASFTAASNARGDFLVSGNVADEAMLHLNKLGADGRILIDGTCAGDILIDEDTNATSLIQIIGGLMQYGSIVINQDENDAFDANGDIFIGNPLTCQNCELDIVYYDGVINILNGTSSGGDLNGDITVVGCHVTNDPLQLCVCGSETGSKTIVQTDCDPQVPGFTCSSNPCN
;
A
#
# COMPACT_ATOMS: atom_id res chain seq x y z
N MET A 1 -27.22 -18.98 -66.58
CA MET A 1 -26.20 -20.00 -66.92
C MET A 1 -25.46 -20.32 -65.62
N TYR A 2 -25.54 -21.58 -65.18
CA TYR A 2 -25.03 -22.11 -63.91
C TYR A 2 -23.51 -21.97 -63.73
N ARG A 3 -23.00 -21.86 -62.49
CA ARG A 3 -22.31 -22.98 -61.80
C ARG A 3 -21.89 -22.67 -60.34
N TYR A 4 -22.13 -23.69 -59.52
CA TYR A 4 -21.76 -23.92 -58.13
C TYR A 4 -20.28 -23.67 -57.82
N LEU A 5 -19.98 -23.14 -56.63
CA LEU A 5 -18.72 -23.42 -55.94
C LEU A 5 -19.04 -24.05 -54.58
N ILE A 6 -18.40 -25.18 -54.35
CA ILE A 6 -18.57 -26.13 -53.25
C ILE A 6 -17.63 -25.72 -52.11
N LEU A 7 -18.16 -25.53 -50.90
CA LEU A 7 -17.38 -25.56 -49.67
C LEU A 7 -16.97 -27.02 -49.39
N SER A 8 -15.67 -27.31 -49.42
CA SER A 8 -15.10 -28.53 -48.83
C SER A 8 -14.46 -28.18 -47.49
N ALA A 9 -15.19 -28.38 -46.40
CA ALA A 9 -14.63 -28.41 -45.06
C ALA A 9 -14.01 -29.80 -44.82
N SER A 10 -12.69 -29.88 -44.76
CA SER A 10 -11.98 -31.08 -44.31
C SER A 10 -11.99 -31.11 -42.79
N ALA A 11 -12.92 -31.87 -42.21
CA ALA A 11 -12.88 -32.26 -40.80
C ALA A 11 -11.78 -33.31 -40.61
N ALA A 12 -10.60 -32.88 -40.14
CA ALA A 12 -9.62 -33.78 -39.56
C ALA A 12 -10.10 -34.14 -38.15
N ALA A 13 -10.77 -35.29 -38.03
CA ALA A 13 -11.09 -35.90 -36.74
C ALA A 13 -9.78 -36.34 -36.07
N LEU A 14 -9.32 -35.58 -35.08
CA LEU A 14 -8.37 -36.03 -34.09
C LEU A 14 -9.08 -37.10 -33.23
N CYS A 15 -8.77 -38.37 -33.45
CA CYS A 15 -9.07 -39.44 -32.50
C CYS A 15 -8.28 -39.16 -31.22
N LEU A 16 -8.92 -38.51 -30.24
CA LEU A 16 -8.48 -38.57 -28.85
C LEU A 16 -8.65 -40.03 -28.39
N PRO A 17 -7.60 -40.70 -27.87
CA PRO A 17 -7.81 -41.96 -27.18
C PRO A 17 -8.76 -41.70 -26.02
N ALA A 18 -9.82 -42.50 -25.91
CA ALA A 18 -10.67 -42.50 -24.74
C ALA A 18 -9.78 -42.83 -23.53
N LEU A 19 -9.50 -41.84 -22.67
CA LEU A 19 -8.98 -42.09 -21.34
C LEU A 19 -10.03 -42.96 -20.65
N THR A 20 -9.78 -44.27 -20.60
CA THR A 20 -10.44 -45.14 -19.64
C THR A 20 -10.02 -44.63 -18.27
N ALA A 21 -10.91 -43.90 -17.58
CA ALA A 21 -10.74 -43.62 -16.17
C ALA A 21 -10.54 -44.97 -15.47
N VAL A 22 -9.34 -45.20 -14.94
CA VAL A 22 -9.08 -46.34 -14.09
C VAL A 22 -9.95 -46.11 -12.86
N ALA A 23 -10.94 -46.98 -12.63
CA ALA A 23 -11.74 -46.90 -11.42
C ALA A 23 -10.78 -46.98 -10.23
N GLN A 24 -10.82 -46.00 -9.32
CA GLN A 24 -10.11 -46.10 -8.05
C GLN A 24 -10.63 -47.35 -7.31
N PRO A 25 -9.75 -48.09 -6.61
CA PRO A 25 -10.18 -49.21 -5.76
C PRO A 25 -11.20 -48.72 -4.74
N GLU A 26 -12.12 -49.60 -4.33
CA GLU A 26 -13.04 -49.26 -3.24
C GLU A 26 -12.26 -49.02 -1.92
N PRO A 27 -12.74 -48.12 -1.05
CA PRO A 27 -12.16 -47.94 0.29
C PRO A 27 -12.18 -49.24 1.11
N SER A 28 -11.16 -49.42 1.94
CA SER A 28 -11.08 -50.56 2.86
C SER A 28 -12.08 -50.45 4.01
N ASP A 29 -12.36 -51.60 4.63
CA ASP A 29 -13.04 -51.62 5.92
C ASP A 29 -12.24 -50.81 6.96
N PRO A 30 -12.91 -50.01 7.81
CA PRO A 30 -12.23 -49.24 8.84
C PRO A 30 -11.74 -50.14 9.98
N VAL A 31 -10.60 -49.76 10.55
CA VAL A 31 -10.05 -50.37 11.76
C VAL A 31 -10.18 -49.36 12.88
N CYS A 32 -10.98 -49.70 13.88
CA CYS A 32 -11.32 -48.83 15.00
C CYS A 32 -10.87 -49.44 16.34
N SER A 33 -10.56 -48.58 17.31
CA SER A 33 -10.28 -48.96 18.69
C SER A 33 -10.68 -47.83 19.65
N ASN A 34 -11.01 -48.17 20.88
CA ASN A 34 -11.24 -47.21 21.96
C ASN A 34 -10.36 -47.52 23.17
N GLY A 35 -10.12 -46.50 24.00
CA GLY A 35 -9.34 -46.60 25.24
C GLY A 35 -10.10 -47.19 26.42
N GLY A 36 -11.36 -47.62 26.23
CA GLY A 36 -12.25 -48.12 27.28
C GLY A 36 -13.69 -47.65 27.12
N GLU A 37 -14.56 -48.08 28.03
CA GLU A 37 -15.98 -47.70 28.02
C GLU A 37 -16.15 -46.18 28.22
N GLY A 38 -16.91 -45.55 27.32
CA GLY A 38 -17.17 -44.10 27.34
C GLY A 38 -15.99 -43.22 26.87
N LYS A 39 -14.97 -43.83 26.27
CA LYS A 39 -13.83 -43.12 25.66
C LYS A 39 -14.02 -43.01 24.14
N PRO A 40 -13.39 -42.01 23.49
CA PRO A 40 -13.43 -41.87 22.04
C PRO A 40 -13.04 -43.16 21.33
N GLU A 41 -13.77 -43.49 20.28
CA GLU A 41 -13.37 -44.50 19.31
C GLU A 41 -12.66 -43.80 18.15
N ILE A 42 -11.41 -44.17 17.93
CA ILE A 42 -10.58 -43.66 16.84
C ILE A 42 -10.48 -44.72 15.74
N CYS A 43 -10.67 -44.29 14.50
CA CYS A 43 -10.77 -45.15 13.33
C CYS A 43 -9.79 -44.73 12.24
N VAL A 44 -9.25 -45.72 11.54
CA VAL A 44 -8.34 -45.53 10.39
C VAL A 44 -8.76 -46.44 9.25
N ARG A 45 -8.76 -45.94 8.01
CA ARG A 45 -8.92 -46.75 6.80
C ARG A 45 -8.05 -46.23 5.65
N PHE A 46 -7.88 -47.05 4.62
CA PHE A 46 -7.45 -46.59 3.30
C PHE A 46 -8.64 -46.25 2.42
N ASP A 47 -8.60 -45.09 1.75
CA ASP A 47 -9.63 -44.68 0.79
C ASP A 47 -9.40 -45.28 -0.62
N ASN A 48 -8.19 -45.75 -0.90
CA ASN A 48 -7.79 -46.23 -2.24
C ASN A 48 -7.29 -47.68 -2.26
N ARG A 49 -7.70 -48.51 -1.30
CA ARG A 49 -7.30 -49.92 -1.19
C ARG A 49 -8.39 -50.71 -0.47
N GLU A 50 -8.69 -51.92 -0.94
CA GLU A 50 -9.70 -52.82 -0.34
C GLU A 50 -9.25 -53.45 1.00
N ASP A 51 -7.97 -53.81 1.14
CA ASP A 51 -7.46 -54.41 2.38
C ASP A 51 -7.36 -53.36 3.51
N PRO A 52 -7.86 -53.65 4.72
CA PRO A 52 -7.77 -52.73 5.85
C PRO A 52 -6.33 -52.53 6.35
N PRO A 53 -6.01 -51.36 6.94
CA PRO A 53 -4.72 -51.12 7.59
C PRO A 53 -4.49 -52.07 8.77
N ALA A 54 -3.30 -52.67 8.87
CA ALA A 54 -2.99 -53.63 9.92
C ALA A 54 -2.40 -52.96 11.19
N VAL A 55 -3.10 -53.04 12.33
CA VAL A 55 -2.60 -52.55 13.62
C VAL A 55 -1.27 -53.24 13.99
N GLY A 56 -0.31 -52.45 14.46
CA GLY A 56 1.05 -52.86 14.81
C GLY A 56 2.01 -53.00 13.62
N THR A 57 1.49 -52.96 12.38
CA THR A 57 2.28 -53.06 11.14
C THR A 57 2.25 -51.77 10.33
N ASP A 58 1.05 -51.27 10.05
CA ASP A 58 0.81 -50.06 9.26
C ASP A 58 0.64 -48.83 10.16
N PHE A 59 0.09 -49.01 11.37
CA PHE A 59 -0.07 -47.96 12.37
C PHE A 59 -0.24 -48.56 13.78
N ARG A 60 -0.18 -47.74 14.83
CA ARG A 60 -0.55 -48.08 16.21
C ARG A 60 -1.49 -47.01 16.76
N PHE A 61 -2.45 -47.45 17.55
CA PHE A 61 -3.19 -46.55 18.43
C PHE A 61 -2.38 -46.31 19.71
N ASP A 62 -2.37 -45.06 20.16
CA ASP A 62 -1.88 -44.64 21.45
C ASP A 62 -3.07 -44.20 22.32
N PHE A 63 -3.14 -44.71 23.54
CA PHE A 63 -4.18 -44.39 24.51
C PHE A 63 -3.55 -44.01 25.86
N ASP A 64 -2.30 -43.54 25.86
CA ASP A 64 -1.63 -43.02 27.07
C ASP A 64 -2.45 -41.89 27.70
N ASP A 65 -3.11 -41.07 26.87
CA ASP A 65 -4.24 -40.25 27.25
C ASP A 65 -5.53 -40.79 26.59
N PRO A 66 -6.41 -41.49 27.34
CA PRO A 66 -7.60 -42.10 26.76
C PRO A 66 -8.67 -41.08 26.34
N ASP A 67 -8.58 -39.82 26.77
CA ASP A 67 -9.48 -38.74 26.32
C ASP A 67 -8.96 -38.05 25.05
N ASN A 68 -7.66 -38.21 24.74
CA ASN A 68 -7.00 -37.67 23.56
C ASN A 68 -6.19 -38.78 22.85
N PRO A 69 -6.86 -39.78 22.26
CA PRO A 69 -6.17 -40.91 21.66
C PRO A 69 -5.31 -40.47 20.48
N GLY A 70 -4.18 -41.15 20.28
CA GLY A 70 -3.23 -40.88 19.21
C GLY A 70 -3.13 -41.98 18.17
N ILE A 71 -2.53 -41.65 17.02
CA ILE A 71 -2.12 -42.59 15.98
C ILE A 71 -0.64 -42.36 15.66
N GLU A 72 0.16 -43.42 15.80
CA GLU A 72 1.50 -43.49 15.26
C GLU A 72 1.46 -44.28 13.93
N PHE A 73 1.73 -43.63 12.80
CA PHE A 73 1.90 -44.31 11.52
C PHE A 73 3.24 -45.04 11.47
N ILE A 74 3.21 -46.28 11.01
CA ILE A 74 4.35 -47.18 10.95
C ILE A 74 4.66 -47.55 9.52
N ARG A 75 5.94 -47.67 9.23
CA ARG A 75 6.47 -48.31 8.02
C ARG A 75 5.88 -49.71 7.83
N GLY A 76 4.92 -49.83 6.92
CA GLY A 76 4.40 -51.10 6.43
C GLY A 76 5.50 -51.95 5.77
N SER A 77 5.37 -53.28 5.88
CA SER A 77 6.36 -54.24 5.36
C SER A 77 6.29 -54.47 3.84
N ASP A 78 5.31 -53.90 3.14
CA ASP A 78 5.03 -54.18 1.72
C ASP A 78 5.70 -53.22 0.74
N GLY A 79 6.37 -52.18 1.22
CA GLY A 79 7.20 -51.29 0.41
C GLY A 79 6.47 -50.49 -0.66
N GLN A 80 5.13 -50.41 -0.61
CA GLN A 80 4.35 -49.59 -1.52
C GLN A 80 4.17 -48.16 -1.00
N ILE A 81 4.24 -47.22 -1.93
CA ILE A 81 4.32 -45.77 -1.75
C ILE A 81 2.90 -45.21 -1.95
N SER A 82 2.48 -44.23 -1.13
CA SER A 82 1.22 -43.45 -1.22
C SER A 82 -0.10 -44.22 -1.06
N ARG A 83 -0.51 -44.49 0.18
CA ARG A 83 -1.92 -44.81 0.48
C ARG A 83 -2.61 -43.53 0.98
N GLU A 84 -3.87 -43.34 0.60
CA GLU A 84 -4.72 -42.27 1.12
C GLU A 84 -5.36 -42.77 2.42
N TRP A 85 -4.93 -42.20 3.54
CA TRP A 85 -5.36 -42.54 4.88
C TRP A 85 -6.52 -41.65 5.28
N ARG A 86 -7.64 -42.24 5.68
CA ARG A 86 -8.72 -41.50 6.32
C ARG A 86 -8.75 -41.80 7.81
N ILE A 87 -8.87 -40.75 8.61
CA ILE A 87 -8.81 -40.80 10.08
C ILE A 87 -9.99 -40.00 10.63
N TRP A 88 -10.64 -40.54 11.65
CA TRP A 88 -11.61 -39.82 12.45
C TRP A 88 -11.68 -40.39 13.86
N SER A 89 -12.25 -39.61 14.78
CA SER A 89 -12.55 -39.96 16.15
C SER A 89 -13.97 -39.52 16.47
N TRP A 90 -14.76 -40.42 17.04
CA TRP A 90 -16.13 -40.14 17.46
C TRP A 90 -16.46 -40.79 18.81
N ASP A 91 -17.64 -40.52 19.35
CA ASP A 91 -18.13 -41.18 20.55
C ASP A 91 -18.43 -42.67 20.32
N ASP A 92 -19.23 -42.98 19.29
CA ASP A 92 -19.50 -44.33 18.81
C ASP A 92 -20.13 -44.32 17.40
N ILE A 93 -20.24 -45.51 16.80
CA ILE A 93 -20.82 -45.72 15.48
C ILE A 93 -22.29 -45.27 15.35
N GLU A 94 -23.04 -45.17 16.45
CA GLU A 94 -24.47 -44.80 16.45
C GLU A 94 -24.66 -43.28 16.48
N ASN A 95 -23.82 -42.57 17.23
CA ASN A 95 -23.94 -41.12 17.47
C ASN A 95 -23.03 -40.27 16.58
N GLN A 96 -21.86 -40.80 16.17
CA GLN A 96 -20.94 -40.20 15.20
C GLN A 96 -20.54 -38.75 15.52
N THR A 97 -20.57 -38.36 16.79
CA THR A 97 -20.19 -37.02 17.22
C THR A 97 -18.67 -36.94 17.27
N PRO A 98 -18.02 -35.98 16.58
CA PRO A 98 -16.56 -35.84 16.61
C PRO A 98 -16.01 -35.80 18.04
N LYS A 99 -14.84 -36.41 18.22
CA LYS A 99 -14.07 -36.42 19.47
C LYS A 99 -12.62 -36.08 19.21
N ASN A 100 -11.90 -35.78 20.28
CA ASN A 100 -10.51 -35.36 20.21
C ASN A 100 -9.63 -36.46 19.59
N ILE A 101 -8.62 -36.00 18.85
CA ILE A 101 -7.46 -36.80 18.49
C ILE A 101 -6.26 -36.11 19.13
N GLY A 102 -5.59 -36.79 20.05
CA GLY A 102 -4.44 -36.23 20.74
C GLY A 102 -3.28 -36.05 19.77
N THR A 103 -2.74 -37.14 19.25
CA THR A 103 -1.52 -37.10 18.44
C THR A 103 -1.69 -37.82 17.10
N LEU A 104 -1.17 -37.24 16.02
CA LEU A 104 -1.02 -37.86 14.71
C LEU A 104 0.45 -37.79 14.31
N ILE A 105 1.18 -38.88 14.53
CA ILE A 105 2.63 -38.92 14.35
C ILE A 105 2.98 -39.86 13.21
N GLY A 106 3.72 -39.36 12.22
CA GLY A 106 4.22 -40.13 11.09
C GLY A 106 5.74 -39.97 10.98
N ASN A 107 6.49 -41.02 11.30
CA ASN A 107 7.95 -40.95 11.32
C ASN A 107 8.63 -41.09 9.93
N ASN A 108 9.88 -40.64 9.88
CA ASN A 108 10.54 -39.90 8.78
C ASN A 108 11.03 -40.71 7.58
N SER A 109 10.21 -41.60 7.00
CA SER A 109 10.66 -42.34 5.80
C SER A 109 9.57 -42.64 4.77
N TRP A 110 8.44 -41.93 4.82
CA TRP A 110 7.22 -42.29 4.09
C TRP A 110 6.46 -41.09 3.56
N ASN A 111 5.66 -41.35 2.53
CA ASN A 111 4.70 -40.40 2.00
C ASN A 111 3.36 -40.61 2.70
N PHE A 112 2.83 -39.56 3.32
CA PHE A 112 1.54 -39.58 4.01
C PHE A 112 0.54 -38.71 3.25
N ASP A 113 -0.54 -39.33 2.80
CA ASP A 113 -1.70 -38.65 2.26
C ASP A 113 -2.84 -38.86 3.25
N ILE A 114 -3.18 -37.85 4.04
CA ILE A 114 -4.10 -37.98 5.17
C ILE A 114 -5.36 -37.14 4.93
N LYS A 115 -6.51 -37.71 5.26
CA LYS A 115 -7.80 -37.04 5.32
C LYS A 115 -8.39 -37.20 6.71
N ILE A 116 -8.50 -36.09 7.44
CA ILE A 116 -9.12 -36.06 8.76
C ILE A 116 -10.61 -35.75 8.58
N ALA A 117 -11.38 -36.79 8.30
CA ALA A 117 -12.81 -36.69 8.03
C ALA A 117 -13.50 -38.03 8.28
N GLN A 118 -14.78 -37.97 8.64
CA GLN A 118 -15.65 -39.14 8.74
C GLN A 118 -15.94 -39.74 7.36
N PRO A 119 -16.51 -40.96 7.27
CA PRO A 119 -16.79 -41.62 5.98
C PRO A 119 -17.69 -40.84 5.01
N ASP A 120 -18.51 -39.93 5.53
CA ASP A 120 -19.43 -39.04 4.80
C ASP A 120 -18.86 -37.63 4.59
N ASP A 121 -17.57 -37.43 4.87
CA ASP A 121 -16.83 -36.17 4.78
C ASP A 121 -17.20 -35.12 5.85
N ASP A 122 -17.94 -35.50 6.89
CA ASP A 122 -18.10 -34.69 8.10
C ASP A 122 -16.77 -34.54 8.87
N PRO A 123 -16.63 -33.54 9.76
CA PRO A 123 -15.40 -33.31 10.51
C PRO A 123 -14.89 -34.54 11.25
N GLY A 124 -13.59 -34.81 11.09
CA GLY A 124 -12.97 -36.04 11.57
C GLY A 124 -12.64 -36.03 13.07
N ALA A 125 -12.52 -34.86 13.69
CA ALA A 125 -12.24 -34.74 15.13
C ALA A 125 -12.90 -33.49 15.71
N ASP A 126 -12.98 -33.46 17.04
CA ASP A 126 -13.32 -32.24 17.78
C ASP A 126 -12.06 -31.39 17.93
N ASP A 127 -11.13 -31.77 18.81
CA ASP A 127 -9.82 -31.11 18.91
C ASP A 127 -8.68 -31.92 18.27
N LEU A 128 -7.58 -31.22 17.93
CA LEU A 128 -6.29 -31.82 17.56
C LEU A 128 -5.16 -31.21 18.40
N ASN A 129 -4.42 -32.03 19.17
CA ASN A 129 -3.33 -31.49 20.00
C ASN A 129 -1.99 -31.47 19.26
N GLU A 130 -1.64 -32.53 18.54
CA GLU A 130 -0.34 -32.64 17.89
C GLU A 130 -0.46 -33.40 16.56
N VAL A 131 -0.04 -32.77 15.46
CA VAL A 131 0.09 -33.39 14.16
C VAL A 131 1.54 -33.22 13.73
N LEU A 132 2.31 -34.30 13.74
CA LEU A 132 3.72 -34.31 13.36
C LEU A 132 3.95 -35.34 12.25
N LEU A 133 3.85 -34.89 11.00
CA LEU A 133 3.95 -35.76 9.84
C LEU A 133 5.22 -35.45 9.05
N GLY A 134 6.22 -36.33 9.16
CA GLY A 134 7.47 -36.26 8.38
C GLY A 134 8.67 -35.58 9.07
N SER A 135 8.65 -35.40 10.39
CA SER A 135 9.62 -34.59 11.14
C SER A 135 10.98 -35.27 11.45
N GLY A 136 12.06 -34.95 10.74
CA GLY A 136 13.44 -35.15 11.26
C GLY A 136 14.40 -36.11 10.52
N GLN A 137 14.19 -36.43 9.23
CA GLN A 137 15.26 -36.99 8.37
C GLN A 137 15.20 -36.48 6.92
N ILE A 138 16.37 -36.19 6.36
CA ILE A 138 16.55 -35.76 4.96
C ILE A 138 16.32 -36.98 4.02
N GLY A 139 15.29 -36.94 3.17
CA GLY A 139 14.91 -38.02 2.22
C GLY A 139 13.92 -37.54 1.14
N ASP A 140 13.42 -38.41 0.27
CA ASP A 140 12.42 -38.08 -0.79
C ASP A 140 11.00 -38.41 -0.30
N HIS A 141 10.58 -37.72 0.75
CA HIS A 141 9.33 -38.00 1.47
C HIS A 141 8.44 -36.76 1.58
N TRP A 142 7.14 -36.95 1.75
CA TRP A 142 6.21 -35.84 1.89
C TRP A 142 4.98 -36.20 2.72
N SER A 143 4.39 -35.22 3.39
CA SER A 143 3.11 -35.39 4.09
C SER A 143 2.13 -34.36 3.57
N LYS A 144 0.89 -34.73 3.31
CA LYS A 144 -0.18 -33.77 3.01
C LYS A 144 -1.45 -34.14 3.76
N VAL A 145 -2.27 -33.12 4.00
CA VAL A 145 -3.64 -33.30 4.50
C VAL A 145 -4.61 -32.79 3.43
N GLU A 146 -5.47 -33.67 2.91
CA GLU A 146 -6.46 -33.31 1.89
C GLU A 146 -7.89 -33.39 2.41
N ALA A 147 -8.64 -32.29 2.21
CA ALA A 147 -10.07 -32.21 2.45
C ALA A 147 -10.50 -32.67 3.86
N GLY A 148 -9.70 -32.33 4.88
CA GLY A 148 -10.00 -32.64 6.28
C GLY A 148 -10.63 -31.45 7.01
N SER A 149 -11.34 -31.74 8.10
CA SER A 149 -11.79 -30.69 9.02
C SER A 149 -11.99 -31.18 10.44
N ILE A 150 -11.97 -30.25 11.40
CA ILE A 150 -12.33 -30.47 12.80
C ILE A 150 -13.40 -29.50 13.28
N THR A 151 -14.18 -29.87 14.30
CA THR A 151 -15.23 -29.02 14.89
C THR A 151 -14.76 -28.13 16.03
N GLY A 152 -13.67 -28.51 16.71
CA GLY A 152 -13.12 -27.85 17.89
C GLY A 152 -11.77 -27.20 17.64
N ASP A 153 -10.97 -27.12 18.69
CA ASP A 153 -9.85 -26.21 18.82
C ASP A 153 -8.49 -26.89 18.52
N LEU A 154 -7.47 -26.07 18.23
CA LEU A 154 -6.08 -26.44 18.50
C LEU A 154 -5.74 -25.91 19.90
N PRO A 155 -5.61 -26.73 20.94
CA PRO A 155 -5.44 -26.24 22.30
C PRO A 155 -4.06 -25.61 22.54
N ASP A 156 -3.87 -25.05 23.73
CA ASP A 156 -2.62 -24.39 24.12
C ASP A 156 -1.38 -25.29 23.88
N GLY A 157 -0.41 -24.76 23.16
CA GLY A 157 0.84 -25.43 22.80
C GLY A 157 0.70 -26.50 21.72
N ALA A 158 -0.44 -26.58 21.03
CA ALA A 158 -0.63 -27.53 19.95
C ALA A 158 0.32 -27.25 18.77
N THR A 159 0.77 -28.31 18.12
CA THR A 159 1.64 -28.23 16.93
C THR A 159 0.98 -28.91 15.75
N PHE A 160 0.86 -28.21 14.63
CA PHE A 160 0.42 -28.75 13.35
C PHE A 160 1.56 -28.63 12.33
N SER A 161 2.32 -29.71 12.13
CA SER A 161 3.49 -29.74 11.27
C SER A 161 3.39 -30.77 10.15
N LEU A 162 3.45 -30.28 8.91
CA LEU A 162 3.54 -31.07 7.69
C LEU A 162 4.85 -30.78 6.96
N HIS A 163 5.78 -31.72 7.01
CA HIS A 163 7.07 -31.55 6.33
C HIS A 163 7.02 -31.97 4.87
N ARG A 164 7.82 -31.28 4.06
CA ARG A 164 8.02 -31.55 2.63
C ARG A 164 9.49 -31.79 2.33
N TYR A 165 9.76 -32.78 1.47
CA TYR A 165 11.08 -32.94 0.86
C TYR A 165 11.05 -33.00 -0.68
N ASN A 166 9.87 -32.94 -1.32
CA ASN A 166 9.70 -32.83 -2.78
C ASN A 166 8.38 -32.13 -3.17
N ASP A 167 8.13 -31.87 -4.45
CA ASP A 167 6.96 -31.10 -4.95
C ASP A 167 5.56 -31.70 -4.71
N SER A 168 5.45 -32.88 -4.09
CA SER A 168 4.20 -33.62 -3.96
C SER A 168 3.53 -33.56 -2.58
N GLY A 169 4.06 -32.84 -1.59
CA GLY A 169 3.35 -32.64 -0.32
C GLY A 169 3.80 -31.40 0.44
N GLY A 170 3.66 -31.42 1.76
CA GLY A 170 3.78 -30.25 2.64
C GLY A 170 2.53 -29.38 2.72
N TYR A 171 1.47 -29.70 1.97
CA TYR A 171 0.26 -28.88 1.92
C TYR A 171 -0.88 -29.44 2.77
N ALA A 172 -1.72 -28.54 3.25
CA ALA A 172 -2.91 -28.86 4.04
C ALA A 172 -4.13 -28.13 3.47
N ASN A 173 -5.00 -28.86 2.77
CA ASN A 173 -6.37 -28.43 2.53
C ASN A 173 -7.22 -28.88 3.73
N PHE A 174 -7.18 -28.07 4.79
CA PHE A 174 -7.70 -28.43 6.11
C PHE A 174 -8.44 -27.27 6.75
N THR A 175 -9.61 -27.54 7.33
CA THR A 175 -10.42 -26.52 8.01
C THR A 175 -10.52 -26.79 9.52
N ILE A 176 -10.11 -25.81 10.32
CA ILE A 176 -10.35 -25.81 11.77
C ILE A 176 -11.59 -24.96 12.04
N ASN A 177 -12.71 -25.56 12.46
CA ASN A 177 -13.94 -24.84 12.81
C ASN A 177 -14.01 -24.48 14.31
N GLY A 178 -12.85 -24.29 14.95
CA GLY A 178 -12.72 -23.82 16.32
C GLY A 178 -11.53 -22.89 16.48
N ASN A 179 -11.16 -22.65 17.72
CA ASN A 179 -10.20 -21.64 18.14
C ASN A 179 -8.76 -22.14 18.08
N LEU A 180 -7.82 -21.18 18.04
CA LEU A 180 -6.40 -21.46 18.25
C LEU A 180 -6.02 -21.05 19.68
N GLY A 181 -5.50 -22.00 20.44
CA GLY A 181 -4.99 -21.81 21.78
C GLY A 181 -3.68 -21.02 21.82
N GLN A 182 -3.20 -20.78 23.03
CA GLN A 182 -1.95 -20.08 23.30
C GLN A 182 -0.73 -20.86 22.78
N GLY A 183 0.16 -20.21 22.02
CA GLY A 183 1.43 -20.82 21.60
C GLY A 183 1.28 -21.94 20.57
N VAL A 184 0.18 -21.95 19.82
CA VAL A 184 0.00 -22.86 18.69
C VAL A 184 1.07 -22.59 17.63
N GLU A 185 1.67 -23.67 17.13
CA GLU A 185 2.68 -23.64 16.06
C GLU A 185 2.14 -24.39 14.83
N ILE A 186 2.01 -23.68 13.71
CA ILE A 186 1.61 -24.27 12.43
C ILE A 186 2.83 -24.21 11.49
N VAL A 187 3.33 -25.37 11.08
CA VAL A 187 4.46 -25.50 10.15
C VAL A 187 3.98 -26.25 8.91
N LEU A 188 3.95 -25.58 7.77
CA LEU A 188 3.53 -26.17 6.51
C LEU A 188 4.66 -26.06 5.49
N GLY A 189 4.90 -27.13 4.72
CA GLY A 189 5.73 -27.03 3.53
C GLY A 189 5.11 -26.07 2.50
N GLN A 190 3.80 -26.15 2.28
CA GLN A 190 3.03 -25.27 1.39
C GLN A 190 1.73 -24.85 2.07
N GLY A 191 1.39 -23.56 2.04
CA GLY A 191 0.21 -23.02 2.75
C GLY A 191 -1.13 -23.18 2.02
N GLN A 192 -1.24 -24.06 1.02
CA GLN A 192 -2.40 -24.11 0.13
C GLN A 192 -3.65 -24.73 0.79
N GLY A 193 -4.71 -23.94 0.94
CA GLY A 193 -6.04 -24.44 1.35
C GLY A 193 -6.22 -24.60 2.86
N PHE A 194 -5.32 -24.06 3.67
CA PHE A 194 -5.44 -24.13 5.13
C PHE A 194 -6.34 -23.00 5.62
N THR A 195 -7.40 -23.34 6.37
CA THR A 195 -8.38 -22.37 6.87
C THR A 195 -8.64 -22.58 8.36
N VAL A 196 -8.56 -21.51 9.14
CA VAL A 196 -9.01 -21.45 10.53
C VAL A 196 -10.21 -20.52 10.60
N LYS A 197 -11.35 -21.01 11.08
CA LYS A 197 -12.60 -20.23 11.14
C LYS A 197 -12.96 -19.70 12.53
N GLY A 198 -12.41 -20.27 13.60
CA GLY A 198 -12.63 -19.77 14.95
C GLY A 198 -11.63 -18.68 15.33
N ASP A 199 -11.79 -18.18 16.55
CA ASP A 199 -11.01 -17.08 17.12
C ASP A 199 -9.66 -17.60 17.65
N ALA A 200 -8.63 -16.77 17.61
CA ALA A 200 -7.42 -16.97 18.39
C ALA A 200 -7.54 -16.20 19.71
N ALA A 201 -8.43 -16.69 20.57
CA ALA A 201 -9.02 -15.89 21.64
C ALA A 201 -8.23 -15.93 22.96
N HIS A 202 -6.97 -15.46 23.06
CA HIS A 202 -6.36 -15.17 24.38
C HIS A 202 -5.33 -14.02 24.37
N VAL A 203 -5.42 -13.15 25.39
CA VAL A 203 -4.91 -11.75 25.43
C VAL A 203 -3.41 -11.58 25.65
N ASN A 204 -2.63 -12.65 25.82
CA ASN A 204 -1.23 -12.51 26.27
C ASN A 204 -0.17 -13.19 25.42
N ASP A 205 -0.52 -13.92 24.36
CA ASP A 205 0.42 -14.81 23.67
C ASP A 205 0.28 -14.77 22.14
N TYR A 206 1.19 -15.46 21.44
CA TYR A 206 1.34 -15.42 19.98
C TYR A 206 1.01 -16.77 19.33
N ILE A 207 0.54 -16.71 18.08
CA ILE A 207 0.51 -17.84 17.15
C ILE A 207 1.71 -17.72 16.21
N THR A 208 2.39 -18.84 15.97
CA THR A 208 3.46 -18.91 14.96
C THR A 208 2.98 -19.72 13.76
N VAL A 209 3.08 -19.14 12.58
CA VAL A 209 2.82 -19.81 11.30
C VAL A 209 4.06 -19.75 10.43
N ASP A 210 4.66 -20.89 10.16
CA ASP A 210 5.81 -21.03 9.27
C ASP A 210 5.40 -21.78 8.00
N ILE A 211 5.59 -21.16 6.83
CA ILE A 211 5.29 -21.72 5.51
C ILE A 211 6.59 -21.80 4.70
N GLU A 212 7.18 -22.99 4.58
CA GLU A 212 8.56 -23.18 4.09
C GLU A 212 8.72 -22.86 2.59
N ASP A 213 7.80 -23.30 1.73
CA ASP A 213 7.89 -23.11 0.28
C ASP A 213 6.85 -22.14 -0.29
N GLY A 214 6.08 -21.49 0.58
CA GLY A 214 5.13 -20.46 0.20
C GLY A 214 3.71 -20.94 -0.08
N ILE A 215 2.94 -20.11 -0.77
CA ILE A 215 1.51 -20.30 -1.05
C ILE A 215 1.32 -20.22 -2.56
N HIS A 216 0.98 -21.34 -3.21
CA HIS A 216 0.77 -21.37 -4.66
C HIS A 216 -0.66 -21.76 -5.02
N ASP A 217 -1.32 -21.10 -5.95
CA ASP A 217 -2.64 -21.52 -6.48
C ASP A 217 -3.72 -21.79 -5.40
N GLY A 218 -3.72 -21.05 -4.29
CA GLY A 218 -4.62 -21.26 -3.15
C GLY A 218 -4.44 -20.22 -2.05
N ASN A 219 -5.19 -20.37 -0.94
CA ASN A 219 -5.16 -19.42 0.17
C ASN A 219 -4.74 -20.10 1.48
N PHE A 220 -4.02 -19.36 2.32
CA PHE A 220 -3.94 -19.60 3.75
C PHE A 220 -4.82 -18.55 4.45
N THR A 221 -5.80 -18.98 5.25
CA THR A 221 -6.81 -18.09 5.81
C THR A 221 -6.99 -18.28 7.32
N ILE A 222 -7.00 -17.20 8.08
CA ILE A 222 -7.43 -17.15 9.49
C ILE A 222 -8.59 -16.18 9.58
N GLU A 223 -9.83 -16.64 9.82
CA GLU A 223 -11.03 -15.79 9.77
C GLU A 223 -11.38 -15.11 11.11
N GLY A 224 -10.98 -15.66 12.26
CA GLY A 224 -11.34 -15.11 13.58
C GLY A 224 -10.35 -14.09 14.15
N THR A 225 -10.70 -13.47 15.27
CA THR A 225 -9.90 -12.42 15.93
C THR A 225 -8.56 -13.00 16.43
N VAL A 226 -7.43 -12.36 16.11
CA VAL A 226 -6.10 -12.83 16.55
C VAL A 226 -5.30 -11.77 17.29
N ILE A 227 -5.01 -11.93 18.57
CA ILE A 227 -4.34 -10.85 19.31
C ILE A 227 -2.89 -10.65 18.85
N ARG A 228 -2.13 -11.72 18.62
CA ARG A 228 -0.77 -11.62 18.09
C ARG A 228 -0.43 -12.77 17.15
N THR A 229 -0.02 -12.45 15.93
CA THR A 229 0.38 -13.45 14.92
C THR A 229 1.79 -13.17 14.44
N ILE A 230 2.63 -14.21 14.44
CA ILE A 230 3.93 -14.23 13.77
C ILE A 230 3.81 -15.17 12.58
N VAL A 231 4.02 -14.66 11.38
CA VAL A 231 3.89 -15.41 10.14
C VAL A 231 5.17 -15.28 9.34
N ASN A 232 5.82 -16.40 9.04
CA ASN A 232 6.98 -16.46 8.16
C ASN A 232 6.64 -17.28 6.92
N VAL A 233 6.64 -16.63 5.76
CA VAL A 233 6.51 -17.29 4.45
C VAL A 233 7.89 -17.31 3.81
N TYR A 234 8.59 -18.44 3.90
CA TYR A 234 9.97 -18.58 3.43
C TYR A 234 10.08 -18.78 1.91
N GLY A 235 9.04 -19.30 1.27
CA GLY A 235 8.94 -19.37 -0.18
C GLY A 235 8.15 -18.20 -0.77
N SER A 236 7.56 -18.41 -1.96
CA SER A 236 6.83 -17.37 -2.66
C SER A 236 5.31 -17.48 -2.53
N ILE A 237 4.61 -16.34 -2.52
CA ILE A 237 3.15 -16.29 -2.68
C ILE A 237 2.85 -16.06 -4.16
N THR A 238 2.35 -17.06 -4.89
CA THR A 238 2.09 -17.00 -6.34
C THR A 238 0.70 -17.50 -6.67
N ASN A 239 -0.12 -16.71 -7.40
CA ASN A 239 -1.53 -17.05 -7.69
C ASN A 239 -2.34 -17.46 -6.45
N GLY A 240 -1.97 -16.94 -5.29
CA GLY A 240 -2.51 -17.33 -4.01
C GLY A 240 -2.54 -16.15 -3.06
N ALA A 241 -3.10 -16.36 -1.87
CA ALA A 241 -3.19 -15.31 -0.88
C ALA A 241 -2.90 -15.81 0.53
N PHE A 242 -2.20 -14.99 1.31
CA PHE A 242 -2.31 -15.05 2.76
C PHE A 242 -3.44 -14.12 3.18
N GLN A 243 -4.38 -14.62 3.98
CA GLN A 243 -5.59 -13.91 4.37
C GLN A 243 -5.82 -13.94 5.87
N ILE A 244 -6.10 -12.78 6.45
CA ILE A 244 -6.61 -12.66 7.82
C ILE A 244 -7.97 -11.96 7.74
N GLY A 245 -9.03 -12.61 8.23
CA GLY A 245 -10.43 -12.20 8.10
C GLY A 245 -10.93 -11.27 9.20
N GLU A 246 -10.32 -11.30 10.39
CA GLU A 246 -10.55 -10.31 11.46
C GLU A 246 -9.20 -9.85 11.98
N ALA A 247 -9.02 -8.54 12.14
CA ALA A 247 -7.68 -8.03 12.26
C ALA A 247 -7.03 -8.32 13.61
N PRO A 248 -5.71 -8.56 13.57
CA PRO A 248 -4.97 -8.80 14.78
C PRO A 248 -4.58 -7.52 15.49
N ASP A 249 -4.52 -7.55 16.83
CA ASP A 249 -3.94 -6.41 17.60
C ASP A 249 -2.48 -6.21 17.20
N GLN A 250 -1.75 -7.31 16.95
CA GLN A 250 -0.36 -7.32 16.53
C GLN A 250 -0.09 -8.33 15.41
N LEU A 251 0.37 -7.86 14.25
CA LEU A 251 0.82 -8.70 13.14
C LEU A 251 2.33 -8.55 12.91
N PHE A 252 3.06 -9.64 12.90
CA PHE A 252 4.44 -9.70 12.43
C PHE A 252 4.48 -10.65 11.24
N LEU A 253 4.57 -10.13 10.02
CA LEU A 253 4.53 -10.91 8.79
C LEU A 253 5.83 -10.73 8.01
N THR A 254 6.55 -11.82 7.77
CA THR A 254 7.70 -11.83 6.87
C THR A 254 7.39 -12.69 5.65
N VAL A 255 7.52 -12.14 4.44
CA VAL A 255 7.39 -12.86 3.18
C VAL A 255 8.69 -12.75 2.40
N ASN A 256 9.33 -13.89 2.12
CA ASN A 256 10.58 -13.90 1.39
C ASN A 256 10.40 -13.50 -0.09
N GLU A 257 9.31 -13.94 -0.74
CA GLU A 257 9.04 -13.64 -2.14
C GLU A 257 7.55 -13.42 -2.43
N MET A 258 7.23 -12.28 -3.05
CA MET A 258 5.92 -12.03 -3.67
C MET A 258 6.01 -12.42 -5.14
N GLY A 259 5.33 -13.50 -5.52
CA GLY A 259 5.24 -13.96 -6.90
C GLY A 259 4.14 -13.25 -7.69
N ALA A 260 3.99 -13.65 -8.96
CA ALA A 260 2.93 -13.12 -9.82
C ALA A 260 1.54 -13.44 -9.22
N SER A 261 0.65 -12.44 -9.23
CA SER A 261 -0.69 -12.55 -8.64
C SER A 261 -0.73 -12.94 -7.15
N GLY A 262 0.39 -12.83 -6.43
CA GLY A 262 0.43 -13.05 -4.98
C GLY A 262 -0.30 -11.95 -4.24
N ALA A 263 -1.08 -12.31 -3.21
CA ALA A 263 -1.85 -11.34 -2.44
C ALA A 263 -1.64 -11.49 -0.93
N LEU A 264 -1.56 -10.35 -0.24
CA LEU A 264 -1.76 -10.26 1.20
C LEU A 264 -3.10 -9.56 1.41
N ASN A 265 -4.09 -10.26 1.99
CA ASN A 265 -5.42 -9.71 2.21
C ASN A 265 -5.74 -9.66 3.69
N PHE A 266 -6.05 -8.48 4.18
CA PHE A 266 -6.55 -8.24 5.51
C PHE A 266 -8.03 -7.84 5.31
N GLY A 267 -8.94 -8.77 5.59
CA GLY A 267 -10.38 -8.66 5.34
C GLY A 267 -11.16 -8.08 6.53
N VAL A 268 -12.21 -7.29 6.27
CA VAL A 268 -13.04 -6.42 7.13
C VAL A 268 -13.30 -6.84 8.60
N GLN A 269 -12.97 -5.96 9.55
CA GLN A 269 -13.61 -5.93 10.87
C GLN A 269 -14.61 -4.74 10.91
N LEU A 270 -15.90 -5.05 10.99
CA LEU A 270 -16.96 -4.06 11.29
C LEU A 270 -16.90 -3.70 12.78
N VAL A 271 -15.77 -3.19 13.30
CA VAL A 271 -15.78 -2.68 14.68
C VAL A 271 -16.52 -1.36 14.67
N THR A 272 -17.73 -1.43 15.21
CA THR A 272 -18.45 -0.24 15.64
C THR A 272 -17.67 0.41 16.79
N TYR A 273 -16.86 1.41 16.44
CA TYR A 273 -16.64 2.65 17.21
C TYR A 273 -15.57 2.78 18.30
N GLU A 274 -14.67 1.84 18.59
CA GLU A 274 -13.59 2.11 19.57
C GLU A 274 -12.17 1.75 19.06
N GLU A 275 -11.38 2.81 18.89
CA GLU A 275 -9.92 3.05 18.96
C GLU A 275 -8.89 1.91 19.18
N GLU A 276 -9.14 0.65 18.83
CA GLU A 276 -8.10 -0.37 18.96
C GLU A 276 -7.06 -0.23 17.84
N THR A 277 -5.91 0.37 18.20
CA THR A 277 -4.72 0.52 17.36
C THR A 277 -4.13 -0.86 17.06
N GLN A 278 -4.30 -1.32 15.82
CA GLN A 278 -3.68 -2.56 15.34
C GLN A 278 -2.28 -2.27 14.83
N THR A 279 -1.27 -2.92 15.42
CA THR A 279 0.13 -2.75 15.02
C THR A 279 0.53 -3.87 14.06
N ALA A 280 1.09 -3.53 12.90
CA ALA A 280 1.60 -4.49 11.93
C ALA A 280 3.03 -4.13 11.51
N ASP A 281 3.91 -5.12 11.57
CA ASP A 281 5.25 -5.08 10.98
C ASP A 281 5.28 -6.12 9.85
N ILE A 282 5.17 -5.64 8.61
CA ILE A 282 5.11 -6.44 7.39
C ILE A 282 6.43 -6.25 6.65
N ARG A 283 7.24 -7.29 6.57
CA ARG A 283 8.50 -7.31 5.81
C ARG A 283 8.41 -8.18 4.58
N ILE A 284 8.65 -7.60 3.40
CA ILE A 284 8.70 -8.30 2.12
C ILE A 284 10.12 -8.25 1.56
N LYS A 285 10.76 -9.41 1.37
CA LYS A 285 12.18 -9.49 1.00
C LYS A 285 12.47 -9.48 -0.50
N SER A 286 11.44 -9.39 -1.32
CA SER A 286 11.51 -9.28 -2.78
C SER A 286 10.85 -8.00 -3.26
N ASP A 287 10.96 -7.75 -4.58
CA ASP A 287 10.10 -6.76 -5.22
C ASP A 287 8.63 -7.20 -5.10
N LEU A 288 7.68 -6.25 -5.10
CA LEU A 288 6.26 -6.51 -5.28
C LEU A 288 5.93 -6.45 -6.77
N PRO A 289 5.67 -7.57 -7.47
CA PRO A 289 5.40 -7.56 -8.91
C PRO A 289 4.12 -6.78 -9.25
N SER A 290 4.01 -6.29 -10.49
CA SER A 290 2.85 -5.50 -10.95
C SER A 290 1.50 -6.20 -10.93
N THR A 291 1.49 -7.52 -10.71
CA THR A 291 0.27 -8.32 -10.58
C THR A 291 -0.03 -8.71 -9.13
N ALA A 292 0.92 -8.48 -8.21
CA ALA A 292 0.77 -8.76 -6.80
C ALA A 292 0.09 -7.58 -6.07
N SER A 293 -0.49 -7.86 -4.90
CA SER A 293 -1.18 -6.83 -4.12
C SER A 293 -1.09 -7.04 -2.61
N ILE A 294 -1.22 -5.93 -1.88
CA ILE A 294 -1.45 -5.90 -0.43
C ILE A 294 -2.75 -5.12 -0.23
N ASN A 295 -3.77 -5.75 0.35
CA ASN A 295 -5.10 -5.18 0.46
C ASN A 295 -5.58 -5.21 1.92
N ALA A 296 -5.84 -4.04 2.50
CA ALA A 296 -6.49 -3.84 3.79
C ALA A 296 -7.58 -2.74 3.67
N PRO A 297 -8.58 -2.89 2.77
CA PRO A 297 -9.48 -1.81 2.35
C PRO A 297 -10.55 -1.42 3.39
N ALA A 298 -10.58 -2.10 4.53
CA ALA A 298 -11.54 -1.84 5.60
C ALA A 298 -10.86 -1.84 6.98
N TYR A 299 -9.60 -1.39 7.02
CA TYR A 299 -8.76 -1.42 8.20
C TYR A 299 -7.99 -0.15 8.48
N ARG A 300 -7.94 0.19 9.77
CA ARG A 300 -6.98 1.13 10.32
C ARG A 300 -5.73 0.38 10.78
N LEU A 301 -4.72 0.33 9.92
CA LEU A 301 -3.47 -0.38 10.15
C LEU A 301 -2.40 0.60 10.64
N PHE A 302 -1.74 0.31 11.75
CA PHE A 302 -0.59 1.08 12.21
C PHE A 302 0.70 0.26 12.12
N GLY A 303 1.83 0.87 11.78
CA GLY A 303 3.13 0.19 11.81
C GLY A 303 3.94 0.35 10.53
N THR A 304 4.65 -0.69 10.12
CA THR A 304 5.65 -0.62 9.05
C THR A 304 5.39 -1.65 7.96
N ILE A 305 5.45 -1.22 6.70
CA ILE A 305 5.49 -2.10 5.53
C ILE A 305 6.84 -1.87 4.85
N THR A 306 7.76 -2.81 5.00
CA THR A 306 9.16 -2.64 4.59
C THR A 306 9.53 -3.64 3.50
N PHE A 307 10.02 -3.13 2.38
CA PHE A 307 10.47 -3.89 1.23
C PHE A 307 12.00 -4.00 1.23
N GLU A 308 12.57 -5.03 1.87
CA GLU A 308 14.02 -5.21 1.97
C GLU A 308 14.47 -6.66 2.22
N ASP A 309 15.64 -7.04 1.70
CA ASP A 309 16.25 -8.34 2.00
C ASP A 309 17.03 -8.36 3.32
N ASP A 310 17.56 -9.53 3.69
CA ASP A 310 18.34 -9.74 4.92
C ASP A 310 19.83 -9.34 4.79
N ALA A 311 20.22 -8.60 3.74
CA ALA A 311 21.60 -8.13 3.61
C ALA A 311 21.98 -7.15 4.73
N ASN A 312 23.28 -6.91 4.92
CA ASN A 312 23.78 -5.92 5.88
C ASN A 312 24.81 -4.98 5.22
N PRO A 313 24.44 -3.73 4.87
CA PRO A 313 23.09 -3.13 5.06
C PRO A 313 22.01 -3.80 4.19
N PRO A 314 20.72 -3.73 4.59
CA PRO A 314 19.61 -4.28 3.80
C PRO A 314 19.53 -3.65 2.41
N ASN A 315 19.22 -4.44 1.37
CA ASN A 315 18.91 -3.89 0.06
C ASN A 315 17.40 -3.67 -0.05
N ARG A 316 16.98 -2.40 -0.15
CA ARG A 316 15.59 -2.03 -0.44
C ARG A 316 15.13 -2.60 -1.80
N LYS A 317 13.84 -2.96 -1.87
CA LYS A 317 13.19 -3.59 -3.03
C LYS A 317 12.15 -2.66 -3.65
N ASP A 318 11.72 -2.97 -4.86
CA ASP A 318 10.80 -2.12 -5.63
C ASP A 318 9.34 -2.51 -5.44
N VAL A 319 8.45 -1.51 -5.54
CA VAL A 319 7.00 -1.70 -5.54
C VAL A 319 6.45 -1.44 -6.94
N TYR A 320 6.22 -2.51 -7.70
CA TYR A 320 5.56 -2.46 -9.01
C TYR A 320 4.05 -2.76 -8.90
N GLY A 321 3.63 -3.48 -7.86
CA GLY A 321 2.25 -3.90 -7.59
C GLY A 321 1.41 -2.84 -6.89
N ASN A 322 0.27 -3.28 -6.35
CA ASN A 322 -0.69 -2.39 -5.70
C ASN A 322 -0.73 -2.59 -4.19
N ILE A 323 -0.82 -1.48 -3.45
CA ILE A 323 -1.09 -1.46 -2.02
C ILE A 323 -2.37 -0.66 -1.81
N THR A 324 -3.40 -1.24 -1.21
CA THR A 324 -4.68 -0.59 -0.96
C THR A 324 -5.03 -0.72 0.52
N LEU A 325 -5.13 0.41 1.23
CA LEU A 325 -5.37 0.49 2.67
C LEU A 325 -6.57 1.42 2.93
N GLU A 326 -7.34 1.24 4.00
CA GLU A 326 -8.37 2.22 4.38
C GLU A 326 -7.73 3.41 5.10
N THR A 327 -7.24 3.19 6.31
CA THR A 327 -6.44 4.16 7.07
C THR A 327 -5.10 3.51 7.40
N PHE A 328 -4.00 4.22 7.19
CA PHE A 328 -2.67 3.73 7.52
C PHE A 328 -1.93 4.73 8.40
N GLY A 329 -1.34 4.26 9.49
CA GLY A 329 -0.56 5.08 10.40
C GLY A 329 0.85 4.53 10.63
N GLY A 330 1.86 5.08 9.98
CA GLY A 330 3.24 4.61 10.09
C GLY A 330 4.01 4.70 8.77
N ALA A 331 4.90 3.76 8.49
CA ALA A 331 5.84 3.87 7.38
C ALA A 331 5.65 2.81 6.28
N ILE A 332 5.73 3.22 5.02
CA ILE A 332 5.94 2.33 3.87
C ILE A 332 7.33 2.61 3.32
N GLU A 333 8.22 1.63 3.39
CA GLU A 333 9.63 1.81 3.03
C GLU A 333 10.01 0.93 1.85
N ALA A 334 10.47 1.53 0.75
CA ALA A 334 10.88 0.83 -0.46
C ALA A 334 12.05 1.54 -1.17
N ARG A 335 12.54 0.95 -2.26
CA ARG A 335 13.55 1.58 -3.13
C ARG A 335 12.89 2.49 -4.17
N ASN A 336 12.02 1.93 -5.00
CA ASN A 336 11.29 2.66 -6.02
C ASN A 336 9.79 2.32 -5.94
N LEU A 337 8.95 3.26 -6.34
CA LEU A 337 7.51 3.05 -6.53
C LEU A 337 7.13 3.28 -8.00
N SER A 338 6.74 2.21 -8.70
CA SER A 338 6.16 2.27 -10.05
C SER A 338 4.71 1.75 -10.10
N GLY A 339 4.25 1.13 -9.02
CA GLY A 339 2.88 0.65 -8.86
C GLY A 339 1.93 1.73 -8.33
N THR A 340 0.95 1.32 -7.52
CA THR A 340 0.01 2.25 -6.88
C THR A 340 -0.11 1.96 -5.40
N ILE A 341 0.01 2.99 -4.58
CA ILE A 341 -0.39 2.99 -3.17
C ILE A 341 -1.67 3.83 -3.09
N ASP A 342 -2.73 3.26 -2.54
CA ASP A 342 -4.02 3.91 -2.36
C ASP A 342 -4.47 3.78 -0.91
N ILE A 343 -4.51 4.90 -0.20
CA ILE A 343 -4.96 5.01 1.19
C ILE A 343 -6.30 5.74 1.18
N ALA A 344 -7.37 4.99 1.39
CA ALA A 344 -8.72 5.43 1.06
C ALA A 344 -9.23 6.57 1.94
N ARG A 345 -8.72 6.68 3.17
CA ARG A 345 -9.26 7.54 4.23
C ARG A 345 -8.23 8.49 4.82
N SER A 346 -7.22 8.00 5.54
CA SER A 346 -6.20 8.86 6.16
C SER A 346 -4.83 8.20 6.23
N PHE A 347 -3.78 9.02 6.06
CA PHE A 347 -2.38 8.64 6.28
C PHE A 347 -1.85 9.43 7.48
N GLU A 348 -1.65 8.75 8.60
CA GLU A 348 -1.35 9.35 9.90
C GLU A 348 0.10 9.10 10.33
N PRO A 349 0.78 10.04 10.99
CA PRO A 349 2.05 9.83 11.65
C PRO A 349 1.73 9.06 12.93
N TYR A 350 2.13 7.81 12.96
CA TYR A 350 2.23 7.09 14.22
C TYR A 350 3.65 7.23 14.74
N GLN A 351 3.86 7.05 16.05
CA GLN A 351 5.13 7.16 16.78
C GLN A 351 6.35 6.40 16.18
N LEU A 352 6.16 5.72 15.05
CA LEU A 352 7.06 4.78 14.39
C LEU A 352 7.72 5.31 13.11
N GLY A 353 7.38 6.50 12.60
CA GLY A 353 8.21 7.14 11.57
C GLY A 353 7.48 7.83 10.41
N PRO A 354 8.25 8.28 9.41
CA PRO A 354 7.78 9.01 8.23
C PRO A 354 6.84 8.16 7.38
N GLY A 355 5.88 8.78 6.70
CA GLY A 355 4.85 8.11 5.90
C GLY A 355 5.39 7.21 4.79
N LEU A 356 5.62 7.76 3.60
CA LEU A 356 6.22 7.02 2.49
C LEU A 356 7.71 7.36 2.40
N GLN A 357 8.58 6.36 2.40
CA GLN A 357 10.02 6.53 2.21
C GLN A 357 10.52 5.72 1.02
N LEU A 358 11.11 6.41 0.05
CA LEU A 358 11.70 5.81 -1.14
C LEU A 358 13.18 6.18 -1.24
N THR A 359 14.08 5.19 -1.17
CA THR A 359 15.53 5.43 -1.34
C THR A 359 15.94 5.59 -2.82
N GLY A 360 15.01 5.98 -3.68
CA GLY A 360 15.09 5.96 -5.13
C GLY A 360 13.97 6.78 -5.73
N SER A 361 13.54 6.46 -6.95
CA SER A 361 12.58 7.28 -7.70
C SER A 361 11.14 6.77 -7.62
N MET A 362 10.21 7.67 -7.91
CA MET A 362 8.79 7.36 -8.06
C MET A 362 8.31 7.63 -9.50
N SER A 363 7.74 6.60 -10.13
CA SER A 363 7.02 6.66 -11.41
C SER A 363 5.59 6.11 -11.33
N GLY A 364 5.19 5.67 -10.13
CA GLY A 364 3.88 5.16 -9.81
C GLY A 364 2.98 6.24 -9.19
N ARG A 365 1.98 5.80 -8.44
CA ARG A 365 0.99 6.70 -7.83
C ARG A 365 0.88 6.50 -6.34
N LEU A 366 0.82 7.61 -5.59
CA LEU A 366 0.35 7.65 -4.22
C LEU A 366 -0.97 8.41 -4.18
N ASN A 367 -2.04 7.74 -3.84
CA ASN A 367 -3.35 8.34 -3.59
C ASN A 367 -3.62 8.30 -2.09
N VAL A 368 -3.99 9.42 -1.50
CA VAL A 368 -4.42 9.50 -0.11
C VAL A 368 -5.76 10.19 -0.05
N ASN A 369 -6.65 9.69 0.83
CA ASN A 369 -8.00 10.20 1.02
C ASN A 369 -8.94 9.98 -0.19
N SER A 370 -8.71 8.90 -0.95
CA SER A 370 -9.37 8.67 -2.24
C SER A 370 -10.87 8.34 -2.16
N SER A 371 -11.39 7.97 -1.00
CA SER A 371 -12.78 7.51 -0.82
C SER A 371 -13.63 8.36 0.13
N GLU A 372 -13.03 9.00 1.14
CA GLU A 372 -13.75 9.73 2.20
C GLU A 372 -13.08 11.06 2.53
N GLY A 373 -13.26 12.06 1.68
CA GLY A 373 -12.50 13.32 1.71
C GLY A 373 -12.55 14.27 2.93
N ASN A 374 -12.79 13.81 4.16
CA ASN A 374 -12.86 14.66 5.36
C ASN A 374 -11.75 14.42 6.38
N TYR A 375 -10.66 13.75 6.00
CA TYR A 375 -9.51 13.54 6.87
C TYR A 375 -8.34 14.44 6.51
N VAL A 376 -7.63 14.86 7.56
CA VAL A 376 -6.39 15.60 7.49
C VAL A 376 -5.26 14.62 7.14
N TYR A 377 -4.34 15.09 6.30
CA TYR A 377 -3.12 14.38 5.93
C TYR A 377 -1.96 14.88 6.80
N TYR A 378 -1.27 13.96 7.47
CA TYR A 378 -0.27 14.29 8.49
C TYR A 378 1.09 13.61 8.25
N ALA A 379 1.23 12.86 7.15
CA ALA A 379 2.37 11.98 6.92
C ALA A 379 3.45 12.64 6.06
N ASP A 380 4.69 12.22 6.24
CA ASP A 380 5.80 12.62 5.35
C ASP A 380 5.87 11.73 4.11
N VAL A 381 6.15 12.33 2.94
CA VAL A 381 6.61 11.61 1.75
C VAL A 381 8.05 12.01 1.50
N ASP A 382 8.97 11.06 1.55
CA ASP A 382 10.40 11.27 1.31
C ASP A 382 10.87 10.42 0.14
N ILE A 383 11.42 11.07 -0.89
CA ILE A 383 11.88 10.46 -2.14
C ILE A 383 13.34 10.90 -2.36
N ASP A 384 14.30 10.03 -2.10
CA ASP A 384 15.75 10.29 -2.29
C ASP A 384 16.11 10.55 -3.78
N GLY A 385 15.26 10.10 -4.70
CA GLY A 385 15.42 10.26 -6.15
C GLY A 385 14.39 11.20 -6.76
N ASP A 386 14.07 10.94 -8.03
CA ASP A 386 13.15 11.79 -8.80
C ASP A 386 11.68 11.37 -8.61
N LEU A 387 10.77 12.35 -8.57
CA LEU A 387 9.38 12.14 -8.96
C LEU A 387 9.29 12.29 -10.49
N THR A 388 9.39 11.18 -11.19
CA THR A 388 9.45 11.15 -12.66
C THR A 388 8.15 11.65 -13.32
N SER A 389 8.16 11.87 -14.64
CA SER A 389 7.00 12.41 -15.37
C SER A 389 5.73 11.56 -15.35
N ASP A 390 5.85 10.26 -15.03
CA ASP A 390 4.69 9.38 -14.86
C ASP A 390 4.27 9.27 -13.38
N GLY A 391 5.10 9.79 -12.46
CA GLY A 391 4.91 9.80 -11.03
C GLY A 391 3.85 10.79 -10.58
N GLU A 392 3.05 10.40 -9.60
CA GLU A 392 1.91 11.19 -9.16
C GLU A 392 1.63 11.01 -7.67
N ILE A 393 1.60 12.12 -6.93
CA ILE A 393 1.14 12.19 -5.54
C ILE A 393 -0.18 12.97 -5.54
N ARG A 394 -1.26 12.32 -5.09
CA ARG A 394 -2.59 12.93 -4.98
C ARG A 394 -3.11 12.79 -3.57
N ILE A 395 -3.37 13.93 -2.96
CA ILE A 395 -4.01 14.04 -1.65
C ILE A 395 -5.38 14.63 -1.92
N TYR A 396 -6.39 13.77 -1.97
CA TYR A 396 -7.74 14.21 -2.30
C TYR A 396 -8.32 15.00 -1.14
N ALA A 397 -9.06 16.06 -1.48
CA ALA A 397 -9.98 16.67 -0.55
C ALA A 397 -11.40 16.24 -0.87
N GLY A 398 -12.13 15.94 0.18
CA GLY A 398 -13.57 16.18 0.23
C GLY A 398 -13.77 17.56 0.83
N THR A 399 -14.87 17.77 1.52
CA THR A 399 -15.25 19.12 1.95
C THR A 399 -14.27 19.78 2.93
N ASN A 400 -13.41 19.01 3.61
CA ASN A 400 -12.46 19.49 4.63
C ASN A 400 -11.11 18.73 4.62
N GLY A 401 -10.66 18.18 3.49
CA GLY A 401 -9.33 17.54 3.47
C GLY A 401 -8.25 18.61 3.52
N GLU A 402 -7.40 18.59 4.55
CA GLU A 402 -6.33 19.58 4.77
C GLU A 402 -4.99 18.85 4.79
N PHE A 403 -3.97 19.41 4.15
CA PHE A 403 -2.59 19.00 4.30
C PHE A 403 -2.03 19.74 5.51
N ASP A 404 -1.80 19.03 6.60
CA ASP A 404 -1.47 19.59 7.91
C ASP A 404 -0.10 20.30 7.94
N ASP A 405 0.11 21.16 8.93
CA ASP A 405 1.38 21.89 9.11
C ASP A 405 2.54 20.98 9.52
N GLU A 406 2.25 19.79 10.04
CA GLU A 406 3.26 18.75 10.31
C GLU A 406 3.57 17.86 9.10
N ALA A 407 2.80 17.92 8.02
CA ALA A 407 3.01 17.08 6.84
C ALA A 407 4.09 17.66 5.91
N SER A 408 4.86 16.77 5.27
CA SER A 408 5.87 17.18 4.30
C SER A 408 5.95 16.29 3.06
N ILE A 409 6.37 16.85 1.93
CA ILE A 409 6.78 16.13 0.72
C ILE A 409 8.20 16.58 0.37
N ASN A 410 9.18 15.71 0.59
CA ASN A 410 10.57 15.91 0.21
C ASN A 410 10.92 15.06 -1.02
N ILE A 411 11.44 15.71 -2.06
CA ILE A 411 11.93 15.07 -3.28
C ILE A 411 13.37 15.55 -3.46
N ASP A 412 14.36 14.73 -3.10
CA ASP A 412 15.77 15.10 -3.16
C ASP A 412 16.27 15.30 -4.61
N GLY A 413 15.64 14.63 -5.58
CA GLY A 413 15.93 14.75 -7.00
C GLY A 413 15.02 15.73 -7.75
N ASP A 414 14.71 15.39 -9.00
CA ASP A 414 13.86 16.20 -9.87
C ASP A 414 12.36 16.00 -9.59
N LEU A 415 11.58 17.08 -9.62
CA LEU A 415 10.12 17.05 -9.71
C LEU A 415 9.69 17.19 -11.18
N ALA A 416 9.38 16.05 -11.82
CA ALA A 416 8.89 16.00 -13.20
C ALA A 416 7.46 15.47 -13.35
N GLY A 417 6.92 14.86 -12.30
CA GLY A 417 5.54 14.36 -12.21
C GLY A 417 4.58 15.39 -11.61
N THR A 418 3.46 14.89 -11.07
CA THR A 418 2.40 15.73 -10.49
C THR A 418 2.31 15.54 -8.99
N VAL A 419 2.23 16.65 -8.25
CA VAL A 419 1.80 16.70 -6.86
C VAL A 419 0.52 17.53 -6.79
N PHE A 420 -0.57 16.91 -6.34
CA PHE A 420 -1.88 17.54 -6.25
C PHE A 420 -2.42 17.44 -4.82
N VAL A 421 -2.69 18.59 -4.21
CA VAL A 421 -3.36 18.73 -2.91
C VAL A 421 -4.75 19.27 -3.17
N GLY A 422 -5.78 18.46 -2.97
CA GLY A 422 -7.15 18.82 -3.35
C GLY A 422 -7.83 19.86 -2.44
N GLY A 423 -7.25 20.15 -1.28
CA GLY A 423 -7.80 21.03 -0.24
C GLY A 423 -6.71 21.93 0.33
N ASP A 424 -6.95 22.54 1.49
CA ASP A 424 -6.06 23.58 2.02
C ASP A 424 -4.67 23.00 2.32
N PHE A 425 -3.62 23.76 1.99
CA PHE A 425 -2.22 23.34 2.09
C PHE A 425 -1.50 24.13 3.19
N ALA A 426 -1.13 23.46 4.29
CA ALA A 426 -0.48 24.05 5.47
C ALA A 426 0.96 23.59 5.70
N GLY A 427 1.42 22.53 5.02
CA GLY A 427 2.72 21.91 5.28
C GLY A 427 3.81 22.31 4.28
N ASP A 428 4.83 21.46 4.15
CA ASP A 428 6.06 21.76 3.42
C ASP A 428 6.27 20.87 2.20
N VAL A 429 6.63 21.46 1.06
CA VAL A 429 7.12 20.73 -0.12
C VAL A 429 8.51 21.23 -0.47
N SER A 430 9.47 20.30 -0.61
CA SER A 430 10.86 20.59 -0.95
C SER A 430 11.31 19.76 -2.15
N VAL A 431 11.89 20.42 -3.14
CA VAL A 431 12.53 19.80 -4.32
C VAL A 431 14.02 20.13 -4.29
N GLY A 432 14.85 19.10 -4.15
CA GLY A 432 16.30 19.19 -3.99
C GLY A 432 17.05 19.53 -5.28
N ASP A 433 16.49 19.23 -6.46
CA ASP A 433 17.05 19.61 -7.76
C ASP A 433 16.04 20.40 -8.62
N ASP A 434 15.79 20.02 -9.88
CA ASP A 434 14.98 20.80 -10.81
C ASP A 434 13.47 20.50 -10.64
N PHE A 435 12.66 21.55 -10.53
CA PHE A 435 11.22 21.46 -10.79
C PHE A 435 10.99 21.58 -12.30
N THR A 436 10.94 20.45 -12.99
CA THR A 436 11.11 20.39 -14.46
C THR A 436 9.89 20.85 -15.24
N THR A 437 10.01 21.00 -16.57
CA THR A 437 8.94 21.50 -17.46
C THR A 437 7.67 20.65 -17.52
N ASN A 438 7.73 19.38 -17.10
CA ASN A 438 6.54 18.53 -17.01
C ASN A 438 6.01 18.44 -15.58
N GLY A 439 6.75 18.99 -14.63
CA GLY A 439 6.38 19.01 -13.23
C GLY A 439 5.18 19.92 -13.00
N GLU A 440 4.27 19.47 -12.15
CA GLU A 440 3.13 20.26 -11.69
C GLU A 440 2.99 20.12 -10.17
N PHE A 441 2.81 21.25 -9.49
CA PHE A 441 2.33 21.30 -8.11
C PHE A 441 1.04 22.11 -8.10
N SER A 442 -0.07 21.51 -7.66
CA SER A 442 -1.37 22.16 -7.64
C SER A 442 -2.12 22.03 -6.32
N VAL A 443 -2.70 23.15 -5.85
CA VAL A 443 -3.53 23.26 -4.64
C VAL A 443 -4.96 23.63 -5.02
N GLY A 444 -5.88 22.72 -4.70
CA GLY A 444 -7.28 22.73 -5.08
C GLY A 444 -7.53 22.59 -6.59
N SER A 445 -8.78 22.81 -7.00
CA SER A 445 -9.18 22.75 -8.40
C SER A 445 -10.21 23.84 -8.72
N GLU A 446 -10.48 24.08 -10.00
CA GLU A 446 -11.56 24.99 -10.43
C GLU A 446 -12.92 24.64 -9.79
N THR A 447 -13.16 23.36 -9.47
CA THR A 447 -14.42 22.90 -8.86
C THR A 447 -14.38 22.84 -7.34
N THR A 448 -13.19 22.85 -6.76
CA THR A 448 -12.93 22.78 -5.31
C THR A 448 -11.76 23.70 -4.98
N PRO A 449 -11.99 25.03 -4.97
CA PRO A 449 -10.94 25.99 -4.64
C PRO A 449 -10.36 25.68 -3.26
N ALA A 450 -9.05 25.79 -3.13
CA ALA A 450 -8.34 25.58 -1.89
C ALA A 450 -7.20 26.57 -1.72
N ASP A 451 -6.93 26.90 -0.46
CA ASP A 451 -5.98 27.93 -0.07
C ASP A 451 -4.63 27.32 0.33
N VAL A 452 -3.55 28.04 0.09
CA VAL A 452 -2.26 27.84 0.77
C VAL A 452 -2.32 28.67 2.05
N VAL A 453 -2.29 28.02 3.21
CA VAL A 453 -2.53 28.68 4.50
C VAL A 453 -1.24 29.12 5.19
N ASP A 454 -1.38 29.82 6.32
CA ASP A 454 -0.26 30.43 7.03
C ASP A 454 0.80 29.38 7.43
N GLY A 455 2.06 29.66 7.13
CA GLY A 455 3.21 28.79 7.47
C GLY A 455 3.56 27.73 6.42
N ALA A 456 2.69 27.49 5.44
CA ALA A 456 2.97 26.54 4.36
C ALA A 456 4.16 26.97 3.49
N SER A 457 4.94 26.02 2.99
CA SER A 457 6.05 26.34 2.09
C SER A 457 6.17 25.41 0.88
N PHE A 458 6.61 25.99 -0.24
CA PHE A 458 7.09 25.24 -1.40
C PHE A 458 8.48 25.76 -1.77
N THR A 459 9.47 24.88 -1.74
CA THR A 459 10.86 25.20 -2.05
C THR A 459 11.37 24.38 -3.23
N ALA A 460 12.02 25.03 -4.20
CA ALA A 460 12.77 24.36 -5.26
C ALA A 460 14.21 24.89 -5.31
N ALA A 461 15.18 24.04 -4.97
CA ALA A 461 16.57 24.44 -4.78
C ALA A 461 17.31 24.77 -6.09
N SER A 462 16.82 24.30 -7.24
CA SER A 462 17.40 24.56 -8.56
C SER A 462 16.39 25.23 -9.52
N ASN A 463 16.31 24.82 -10.79
CA ASN A 463 15.47 25.51 -11.77
C ASN A 463 14.00 25.09 -11.62
N ALA A 464 13.12 26.06 -11.43
CA ALA A 464 11.68 25.92 -11.51
C ALA A 464 11.15 26.24 -12.92
N ARG A 465 10.97 25.21 -13.73
CA ARG A 465 10.37 25.23 -15.07
C ARG A 465 8.97 24.61 -15.11
N GLY A 466 8.53 23.99 -14.02
CA GLY A 466 7.19 23.43 -13.88
C GLY A 466 6.14 24.49 -13.56
N ASP A 467 4.92 24.02 -13.36
CA ASP A 467 3.78 24.87 -13.02
C ASP A 467 3.41 24.74 -11.54
N PHE A 468 3.38 25.87 -10.83
CA PHE A 468 2.80 25.99 -9.49
C PHE A 468 1.42 26.63 -9.60
N LEU A 469 0.36 25.93 -9.20
CA LEU A 469 -1.03 26.38 -9.34
C LEU A 469 -1.74 26.41 -7.98
N VAL A 470 -2.45 27.49 -7.68
CA VAL A 470 -3.32 27.62 -6.50
C VAL A 470 -4.67 28.14 -6.96
N SER A 471 -5.72 27.34 -6.76
CA SER A 471 -7.09 27.68 -7.15
C SER A 471 -7.79 28.65 -6.17
N GLY A 472 -7.29 28.76 -4.95
CA GLY A 472 -7.74 29.71 -3.92
C GLY A 472 -6.69 30.78 -3.61
N ASN A 473 -6.63 31.19 -2.34
CA ASN A 473 -5.74 32.22 -1.84
C ASN A 473 -4.39 31.66 -1.40
N VAL A 474 -3.39 32.52 -1.31
CA VAL A 474 -2.14 32.28 -0.58
C VAL A 474 -2.14 33.20 0.63
N ALA A 475 -2.15 32.65 1.83
CA ALA A 475 -2.29 33.38 3.08
C ALA A 475 -0.98 34.05 3.53
N ASP A 476 -1.00 34.74 4.67
CA ASP A 476 0.18 35.45 5.19
C ASP A 476 1.20 34.42 5.70
N GLU A 477 2.49 34.77 5.75
CA GLU A 477 3.57 33.85 6.16
C GLU A 477 3.77 32.58 5.28
N ALA A 478 2.86 32.28 4.34
CA ALA A 478 3.06 31.25 3.33
C ALA A 478 4.19 31.66 2.37
N MET A 479 5.04 30.70 1.99
CA MET A 479 6.26 30.97 1.22
C MET A 479 6.38 30.08 -0.02
N LEU A 480 6.57 30.70 -1.17
CA LEU A 480 7.04 30.05 -2.39
C LEU A 480 8.47 30.49 -2.64
N HIS A 481 9.44 29.61 -2.38
CA HIS A 481 10.87 29.90 -2.52
C HIS A 481 11.49 29.10 -3.67
N LEU A 482 11.82 29.78 -4.76
CA LEU A 482 12.38 29.17 -5.95
C LEU A 482 13.79 29.74 -6.18
N ASN A 483 14.77 28.88 -6.47
CA ASN A 483 16.08 29.42 -6.85
C ASN A 483 16.00 30.20 -8.17
N LYS A 484 15.35 29.63 -9.20
CA LYS A 484 15.16 30.29 -10.49
C LYS A 484 13.83 29.94 -11.12
N LEU A 485 13.08 30.92 -11.64
CA LEU A 485 11.91 30.65 -12.47
C LEU A 485 12.33 30.52 -13.94
N GLY A 486 12.64 29.29 -14.34
CA GLY A 486 13.21 28.92 -15.63
C GLY A 486 12.24 29.05 -16.81
N ALA A 487 12.71 28.66 -18.00
CA ALA A 487 11.91 28.74 -19.21
C ALA A 487 10.60 27.94 -19.07
N ASP A 488 9.50 28.58 -19.43
CA ASP A 488 8.14 28.05 -19.40
C ASP A 488 7.57 27.76 -18.00
N GLY A 489 8.33 28.05 -16.93
CA GLY A 489 7.85 27.92 -15.55
C GLY A 489 6.77 28.95 -15.22
N ARG A 490 5.73 28.52 -14.52
CA ARG A 490 4.57 29.38 -14.22
C ARG A 490 4.17 29.30 -12.76
N ILE A 491 3.80 30.44 -12.19
CA ILE A 491 3.15 30.55 -10.89
C ILE A 491 1.76 31.14 -11.16
N LEU A 492 0.71 30.37 -10.91
CA LEU A 492 -0.67 30.73 -11.23
C LEU A 492 -1.52 30.67 -9.95
N ILE A 493 -1.97 31.81 -9.46
CA ILE A 493 -2.82 31.94 -8.27
C ILE A 493 -4.15 32.57 -8.70
N ASP A 494 -5.26 31.84 -8.54
CA ASP A 494 -6.59 32.30 -8.91
C ASP A 494 -7.20 33.26 -7.86
N GLY A 495 -6.87 33.07 -6.58
CA GLY A 495 -7.28 33.94 -5.48
C GLY A 495 -6.32 35.10 -5.23
N THR A 496 -6.33 35.61 -4.00
CA THR A 496 -5.41 36.66 -3.55
C THR A 496 -4.12 36.08 -2.97
N CYS A 497 -3.00 36.81 -3.07
CA CYS A 497 -1.73 36.42 -2.46
C CYS A 497 -1.33 37.42 -1.36
N ALA A 498 -1.32 36.96 -0.11
CA ALA A 498 -0.77 37.64 1.06
C ALA A 498 0.60 37.09 1.50
N GLY A 499 1.03 35.97 0.93
CA GLY A 499 2.32 35.35 1.21
C GLY A 499 3.46 35.87 0.33
N ASP A 500 4.63 35.27 0.51
CA ASP A 500 5.87 35.64 -0.14
C ASP A 500 6.18 34.72 -1.33
N ILE A 501 6.45 35.32 -2.50
CA ILE A 501 7.02 34.65 -3.67
C ILE A 501 8.46 35.13 -3.83
N LEU A 502 9.41 34.26 -3.49
CA LEU A 502 10.84 34.53 -3.46
C LEU A 502 11.52 33.80 -4.61
N ILE A 503 12.23 34.55 -5.46
CA ILE A 503 13.02 34.04 -6.58
C ILE A 503 14.45 34.50 -6.37
N ASP A 504 15.38 33.58 -6.06
CA ASP A 504 16.75 33.93 -5.66
C ASP A 504 17.59 34.48 -6.81
N GLU A 505 17.44 33.92 -8.01
CA GLU A 505 18.15 34.29 -9.24
C GLU A 505 17.19 35.00 -10.24
N ASP A 506 17.18 34.59 -11.52
CA ASP A 506 16.38 35.19 -12.59
C ASP A 506 14.99 34.59 -12.78
N THR A 507 14.17 35.37 -13.49
CA THR A 507 13.03 34.87 -14.26
C THR A 507 13.40 34.80 -15.74
N ASN A 508 13.04 33.72 -16.42
CA ASN A 508 13.28 33.54 -17.85
C ASN A 508 12.26 34.32 -18.70
N ALA A 509 12.61 34.66 -19.94
CA ALA A 509 11.74 35.44 -20.83
C ALA A 509 10.41 34.77 -21.21
N THR A 510 10.24 33.47 -20.94
CA THR A 510 8.97 32.75 -21.16
C THR A 510 8.27 32.34 -19.86
N SER A 511 8.80 32.73 -18.70
CA SER A 511 8.14 32.45 -17.42
C SER A 511 7.04 33.47 -17.12
N LEU A 512 6.12 33.05 -16.25
CA LEU A 512 4.93 33.82 -15.91
C LEU A 512 4.62 33.73 -14.41
N ILE A 513 4.34 34.86 -13.79
CA ILE A 513 3.68 34.95 -12.48
C ILE A 513 2.31 35.59 -12.69
N GLN A 514 1.24 34.93 -12.32
CA GLN A 514 -0.12 35.43 -12.44
C GLN A 514 -0.87 35.29 -11.12
N ILE A 515 -1.44 36.40 -10.62
CA ILE A 515 -2.25 36.43 -9.38
C ILE A 515 -3.58 37.13 -9.70
N ILE A 516 -4.65 36.37 -9.89
CA ILE A 516 -5.93 36.89 -10.38
C ILE A 516 -6.65 37.75 -9.34
N GLY A 517 -6.73 37.31 -8.09
CA GLY A 517 -7.39 38.08 -7.02
C GLY A 517 -6.61 39.31 -6.55
N GLY A 518 -5.29 39.30 -6.77
CA GLY A 518 -4.41 40.42 -6.45
C GLY A 518 -3.38 40.14 -5.35
N LEU A 519 -2.47 41.10 -5.16
CA LEU A 519 -1.41 41.07 -4.13
C LEU A 519 -1.85 41.87 -2.89
N MET A 520 -2.08 41.19 -1.78
CA MET A 520 -2.58 41.76 -0.52
C MET A 520 -1.47 42.52 0.24
N GLN A 521 -1.84 43.23 1.31
CA GLN A 521 -0.93 44.14 2.05
C GLN A 521 0.39 43.49 2.52
N TYR A 522 0.37 42.21 2.88
CA TYR A 522 1.54 41.46 3.32
C TYR A 522 2.21 40.68 2.18
N GLY A 523 1.52 40.53 1.05
CA GLY A 523 2.02 39.78 -0.08
C GLY A 523 3.23 40.44 -0.72
N SER A 524 4.24 39.64 -1.01
CA SER A 524 5.44 40.13 -1.69
C SER A 524 5.87 39.23 -2.85
N ILE A 525 6.40 39.85 -3.90
CA ILE A 525 7.15 39.17 -4.94
C ILE A 525 8.56 39.75 -4.91
N VAL A 526 9.56 38.93 -4.61
CA VAL A 526 10.96 39.34 -4.55
C VAL A 526 11.75 38.54 -5.57
N ILE A 527 12.36 39.22 -6.53
CA ILE A 527 13.29 38.64 -7.51
C ILE A 527 14.69 39.13 -7.20
N ASN A 528 15.67 38.22 -7.28
CA ASN A 528 17.05 38.38 -6.83
C ASN A 528 17.20 38.56 -5.32
N GLN A 529 16.59 37.67 -4.53
CA GLN A 529 16.72 37.75 -3.07
C GLN A 529 18.18 37.57 -2.60
N ASP A 530 18.98 36.75 -3.29
CA ASP A 530 20.42 36.66 -3.01
C ASP A 530 21.15 37.86 -3.63
N GLU A 531 21.52 38.82 -2.78
CA GLU A 531 22.22 40.05 -3.17
C GLU A 531 23.62 39.80 -3.79
N ASN A 532 24.17 38.58 -3.69
CA ASN A 532 25.51 38.31 -4.17
C ASN A 532 25.59 38.17 -5.69
N ASP A 533 24.58 37.56 -6.32
CA ASP A 533 24.54 37.27 -7.76
C ASP A 533 23.13 37.58 -8.32
N ALA A 534 22.80 38.86 -8.44
CA ALA A 534 21.55 39.27 -9.09
C ALA A 534 21.59 39.07 -10.61
N PHE A 535 20.45 38.69 -11.16
CA PHE A 535 20.17 38.52 -12.58
C PHE A 535 18.99 39.38 -13.03
N ASP A 536 18.64 39.33 -14.31
CA ASP A 536 17.54 40.15 -14.85
C ASP A 536 16.19 39.44 -14.67
N ALA A 537 15.14 40.20 -14.36
CA ALA A 537 13.77 39.74 -14.38
C ALA A 537 13.23 39.81 -15.82
N ASN A 538 13.30 38.70 -16.57
CA ASN A 538 12.88 38.66 -17.97
C ASN A 538 11.45 38.15 -18.17
N GLY A 539 10.89 37.44 -17.19
CA GLY A 539 9.53 36.90 -17.24
C GLY A 539 8.45 37.94 -16.97
N ASP A 540 7.22 37.59 -17.30
CA ASP A 540 6.07 38.49 -17.16
C ASP A 540 5.37 38.30 -15.80
N ILE A 541 4.87 39.40 -15.23
CA ILE A 541 4.07 39.40 -14.01
C ILE A 541 2.71 40.03 -14.29
N PHE A 542 1.64 39.29 -14.01
CA PHE A 542 0.26 39.72 -14.17
C PHE A 542 -0.47 39.71 -12.83
N ILE A 543 -1.02 40.87 -12.45
CA ILE A 543 -1.90 41.00 -11.28
C ILE A 543 -3.31 41.35 -11.78
N GLY A 544 -4.30 40.55 -11.44
CA GLY A 544 -5.63 40.60 -12.02
C GLY A 544 -5.85 39.63 -13.18
N ASN A 545 -7.08 39.55 -13.68
CA ASN A 545 -7.45 38.62 -14.74
C ASN A 545 -7.13 39.19 -16.15
N PRO A 546 -6.13 38.64 -16.88
CA PRO A 546 -5.72 39.14 -18.20
C PRO A 546 -6.75 38.83 -19.31
N LEU A 547 -7.67 37.90 -19.07
CA LEU A 547 -8.71 37.50 -20.03
C LEU A 547 -9.96 38.39 -19.94
N THR A 548 -10.02 39.28 -18.94
CA THR A 548 -11.11 40.26 -18.82
C THR A 548 -11.17 41.11 -20.08
N CYS A 549 -12.31 41.10 -20.76
CA CYS A 549 -12.42 41.81 -22.03
C CYS A 549 -12.20 43.32 -21.81
N GLN A 550 -11.46 44.00 -22.69
CA GLN A 550 -11.13 45.44 -22.55
C GLN A 550 -12.36 46.38 -22.43
N ASN A 551 -13.57 45.88 -22.72
CA ASN A 551 -14.84 46.61 -22.62
C ASN A 551 -15.78 46.04 -21.56
N CYS A 552 -15.32 45.10 -20.74
CA CYS A 552 -16.06 44.52 -19.64
C CYS A 552 -15.84 45.39 -18.39
N GLU A 553 -16.78 45.34 -17.45
CA GLU A 553 -16.54 45.83 -16.10
C GLU A 553 -15.35 45.05 -15.53
N LEU A 554 -14.33 45.77 -15.08
CA LEU A 554 -13.13 45.16 -14.51
C LEU A 554 -13.41 44.71 -13.08
N ASP A 555 -12.91 43.52 -12.73
CA ASP A 555 -13.02 43.01 -11.37
C ASP A 555 -12.21 43.87 -10.38
N ILE A 556 -12.60 43.80 -9.10
CA ILE A 556 -11.80 44.38 -8.02
C ILE A 556 -10.53 43.53 -7.88
N VAL A 557 -9.38 44.19 -7.81
CA VAL A 557 -8.07 43.55 -7.61
C VAL A 557 -7.35 44.24 -6.48
N TYR A 558 -6.79 43.45 -5.56
CA TYR A 558 -5.95 43.95 -4.48
C TYR A 558 -4.50 44.17 -4.97
N TYR A 559 -3.91 45.30 -4.61
CA TYR A 559 -2.50 45.58 -4.82
C TYR A 559 -2.03 46.50 -3.69
N ASP A 560 -2.03 45.95 -2.48
CA ASP A 560 -1.54 46.61 -1.27
C ASP A 560 -0.14 46.10 -0.88
N GLY A 561 0.32 45.01 -1.51
CA GLY A 561 1.64 44.40 -1.31
C GLY A 561 2.74 45.05 -2.13
N VAL A 562 3.88 44.36 -2.24
CA VAL A 562 5.09 44.88 -2.89
C VAL A 562 5.71 43.92 -3.91
N ILE A 563 6.13 44.46 -5.05
CA ILE A 563 7.02 43.75 -5.99
C ILE A 563 8.40 44.40 -5.91
N ASN A 564 9.42 43.61 -5.59
CA ASN A 564 10.82 44.03 -5.51
C ASN A 564 11.66 43.25 -6.52
N ILE A 565 12.33 43.97 -7.41
CA ILE A 565 13.37 43.43 -8.29
C ILE A 565 14.69 44.00 -7.81
N LEU A 566 15.39 43.20 -7.03
CA LEU A 566 16.59 43.62 -6.33
C LEU A 566 17.80 43.60 -7.27
N ASN A 567 18.78 44.45 -6.98
CA ASN A 567 20.07 44.47 -7.65
C ASN A 567 21.11 43.96 -6.68
N GLY A 568 22.05 43.18 -7.19
CA GLY A 568 23.14 42.59 -6.44
C GLY A 568 24.44 43.31 -6.71
N THR A 569 25.55 42.65 -6.33
CA THR A 569 26.88 43.17 -6.65
C THR A 569 27.28 42.97 -8.11
N SER A 570 26.60 42.05 -8.80
CA SER A 570 26.63 41.84 -10.25
C SER A 570 25.82 42.90 -10.99
N SER A 571 26.04 43.06 -12.30
CA SER A 571 25.31 44.03 -13.13
C SER A 571 23.88 43.59 -13.51
N GLY A 572 23.17 42.93 -12.60
CA GLY A 572 21.80 42.42 -12.80
C GLY A 572 20.73 43.32 -12.16
N GLY A 573 19.56 42.76 -11.87
CA GLY A 573 18.44 43.46 -11.27
C GLY A 573 17.61 44.30 -12.24
N ASP A 574 17.82 44.13 -13.55
CA ASP A 574 17.06 44.82 -14.57
C ASP A 574 15.67 44.18 -14.74
N LEU A 575 14.65 45.01 -14.98
CA LEU A 575 13.33 44.55 -15.42
C LEU A 575 13.29 44.57 -16.95
N ASN A 576 13.34 43.38 -17.56
CA ASN A 576 13.27 43.16 -19.00
C ASN A 576 11.90 42.62 -19.45
N GLY A 577 11.17 41.91 -18.58
CA GLY A 577 9.81 41.43 -18.81
C GLY A 577 8.73 42.49 -18.56
N ASP A 578 7.47 42.11 -18.74
CA ASP A 578 6.32 43.01 -18.56
C ASP A 578 5.64 42.83 -17.19
N ILE A 579 5.30 43.94 -16.54
CA ILE A 579 4.44 43.96 -15.35
C ILE A 579 3.10 44.60 -15.73
N THR A 580 2.02 43.83 -15.66
CA THR A 580 0.67 44.27 -16.03
C THR A 580 -0.30 44.08 -14.88
N VAL A 581 -1.00 45.16 -14.51
CA VAL A 581 -2.09 45.14 -13.52
C VAL A 581 -3.41 45.40 -14.22
N VAL A 582 -4.38 44.47 -14.12
CA VAL A 582 -5.69 44.54 -14.78
C VAL A 582 -6.80 44.42 -13.73
N GLY A 583 -7.41 45.54 -13.34
CA GLY A 583 -8.48 45.52 -12.34
C GLY A 583 -8.66 46.83 -11.59
N CYS A 584 -9.82 47.02 -10.98
CA CYS A 584 -10.12 48.21 -10.18
C CYS A 584 -9.57 48.06 -8.76
N HIS A 585 -8.59 48.91 -8.41
CA HIS A 585 -8.07 48.96 -7.05
C HIS A 585 -9.06 49.68 -6.12
N VAL A 586 -9.16 49.23 -4.87
CA VAL A 586 -10.10 49.80 -3.88
C VAL A 586 -9.71 51.20 -3.39
N THR A 587 -8.43 51.57 -3.52
CA THR A 587 -7.91 52.90 -3.18
C THR A 587 -7.27 53.59 -4.39
N ASN A 588 -6.99 54.89 -4.24
CA ASN A 588 -6.21 55.67 -5.20
C ASN A 588 -4.71 55.72 -4.87
N ASP A 589 -4.25 54.85 -3.96
CA ASP A 589 -2.85 54.81 -3.58
C ASP A 589 -2.00 54.25 -4.73
N PRO A 590 -0.80 54.79 -4.99
CA PRO A 590 0.08 54.25 -6.02
C PRO A 590 0.54 52.82 -5.69
N LEU A 591 0.64 51.96 -6.70
CA LEU A 591 1.03 50.55 -6.54
C LEU A 591 2.52 50.43 -6.20
N GLN A 592 2.90 49.61 -5.22
CA GLN A 592 4.31 49.46 -4.83
C GLN A 592 5.06 48.52 -5.78
N LEU A 593 6.04 49.08 -6.48
CA LEU A 593 6.97 48.35 -7.34
C LEU A 593 8.34 49.02 -7.26
N CYS A 594 9.33 48.29 -6.77
CA CYS A 594 10.71 48.74 -6.65
C CYS A 594 11.60 47.95 -7.61
N VAL A 595 12.22 48.64 -8.56
CA VAL A 595 13.21 48.06 -9.49
C VAL A 595 14.56 48.73 -9.23
N CYS A 596 15.56 47.93 -8.89
CA CYS A 596 16.88 48.41 -8.52
C CYS A 596 17.84 48.58 -9.71
N GLY A 597 17.62 47.82 -10.78
CA GLY A 597 18.36 47.93 -12.04
C GLY A 597 17.69 48.86 -13.06
N SER A 598 17.98 48.60 -14.32
CA SER A 598 17.39 49.28 -15.48
C SER A 598 16.02 48.68 -15.83
N GLU A 599 15.13 49.51 -16.41
CA GLU A 599 13.81 49.07 -16.84
C GLU A 599 13.76 49.12 -18.37
N THR A 600 13.85 47.95 -19.02
CA THR A 600 13.70 47.84 -20.49
C THR A 600 12.36 47.23 -20.91
N GLY A 601 11.72 46.49 -20.01
CA GLY A 601 10.35 45.99 -20.16
C GLY A 601 9.27 47.07 -19.97
N SER A 602 8.00 46.66 -19.92
CA SER A 602 6.87 47.58 -19.75
C SER A 602 6.15 47.44 -18.41
N LYS A 603 5.56 48.54 -17.96
CA LYS A 603 4.73 48.61 -16.75
C LYS A 603 3.37 49.19 -17.13
N THR A 604 2.33 48.38 -17.05
CA THR A 604 0.99 48.73 -17.54
C THR A 604 -0.06 48.58 -16.46
N ILE A 605 -0.95 49.57 -16.34
CA ILE A 605 -2.14 49.51 -15.49
C ILE A 605 -3.36 49.67 -16.40
N VAL A 606 -4.24 48.66 -16.39
CA VAL A 606 -5.50 48.64 -17.14
C VAL A 606 -6.64 48.79 -16.14
N GLN A 607 -7.20 50.00 -16.10
CA GLN A 607 -8.23 50.44 -15.13
C GLN A 607 -9.38 51.19 -15.82
N THR A 608 -9.84 50.67 -16.95
CA THR A 608 -10.98 51.24 -17.69
C THR A 608 -12.19 51.33 -16.76
N ASP A 609 -12.74 52.54 -16.63
CA ASP A 609 -13.94 52.83 -15.83
C ASP A 609 -13.85 52.58 -14.30
N CYS A 610 -12.64 52.41 -13.75
CA CYS A 610 -12.44 52.34 -12.30
C CYS A 610 -12.55 53.73 -11.63
N ASP A 611 -13.23 53.80 -10.48
CA ASP A 611 -13.27 54.98 -9.60
C ASP A 611 -13.03 54.56 -8.14
N PRO A 612 -11.86 54.90 -7.55
CA PRO A 612 -10.82 55.77 -8.10
C PRO A 612 -9.90 55.07 -9.12
N GLN A 613 -9.19 55.87 -9.92
CA GLN A 613 -8.05 55.39 -10.72
C GLN A 613 -6.74 55.54 -9.93
N VAL A 614 -5.87 54.54 -10.07
CA VAL A 614 -4.54 54.55 -9.47
C VAL A 614 -3.61 55.44 -10.30
N PRO A 615 -2.84 56.35 -9.68
CA PRO A 615 -2.01 57.31 -10.42
C PRO A 615 -0.79 56.69 -11.12
N GLY A 616 -0.40 55.46 -10.76
CA GLY A 616 0.76 54.76 -11.31
C GLY A 616 1.46 53.88 -10.27
N PHE A 617 2.69 53.45 -10.60
CA PHE A 617 3.59 52.75 -9.68
C PHE A 617 4.44 53.73 -8.86
N THR A 618 4.82 53.32 -7.65
CA THR A 618 5.75 54.03 -6.76
C THR A 618 6.70 53.04 -6.08
N CYS A 619 7.81 53.54 -5.54
CA CYS A 619 8.70 52.76 -4.67
C CYS A 619 8.96 53.58 -3.40
N SER A 620 8.16 53.32 -2.35
CA SER A 620 8.18 54.14 -1.13
C SER A 620 9.25 53.74 -0.12
N SER A 621 9.59 52.45 -0.08
CA SER A 621 10.62 51.85 0.76
C SER A 621 11.70 51.25 -0.14
N ASN A 622 12.49 52.10 -0.79
CA ASN A 622 13.49 51.67 -1.77
C ASN A 622 14.48 50.64 -1.18
N PRO A 623 14.38 49.35 -1.53
CA PRO A 623 15.28 48.31 -1.01
C PRO A 623 16.64 48.34 -1.70
N CYS A 624 16.83 49.19 -2.72
CA CYS A 624 18.00 49.23 -3.58
C CYS A 624 19.20 50.03 -3.04
N ASN A 625 19.22 50.37 -1.74
CA ASN A 625 20.25 51.24 -1.14
C ASN A 625 20.76 50.78 0.21
#